data_AF-A0A962VBF7-F1
#
_entry.id   AF-A0A962VBF7-F1
#
_cell.length_a   1.000
_cell.length_b   1.000
_cell.length_c   1.000
_cell.angle_alpha   90.00
_cell.angle_beta   90.00
_cell.angle_gamma   90.00
#
_symmetry.space_group_name_H-M   'P 1'
#
loop_
_entity.id
_entity.type
_entity.pdbx_description
1 polymer ?
#
loop_
_entity_poly.entity_id
_entity_poly.type
_entity_poly.pdbx_seq_one_letter_code
_entity_poly.pdbx_strand_id
1 'polypeptide(L)'
;MHDTLQQTRQGFRSETWRRFKKSRLGLSAAILLLLLSIAAILAPVLAPLGPTEQFFDGLTLEGAPLPPDGKFWLGTDTLGRDLYARVLYGARTSLIIGVVANLAAVVIGTTLGMLAGFFGGWIGLAIMRFTDLMMAFPALLLAIALAAIIGPSLWIVALVIALVNWVQIARVVYTQTRALVEREYIEAARALGAGWGRIVASHIFPHLVPTILVWGT
;
A
#
# COMPACT_ATOMS: atom_id res chain seq x y z
N MET A 1 16.18 21.88 -27.77
CA MET A 1 14.95 21.83 -26.94
C MET A 1 14.67 20.44 -26.37
N HIS A 2 15.04 19.33 -27.06
CA HIS A 2 15.03 17.98 -26.48
C HIS A 2 16.08 17.78 -25.36
N ASP A 3 17.26 18.38 -25.46
CA ASP A 3 18.33 18.21 -24.46
C ASP A 3 18.02 18.90 -23.11
N THR A 4 17.27 20.01 -23.14
CA THR A 4 16.95 20.79 -21.93
C THR A 4 15.97 20.04 -21.02
N LEU A 5 15.03 19.26 -21.59
CA LEU A 5 14.08 18.43 -20.85
C LEU A 5 14.72 17.14 -20.28
N GLN A 6 15.78 16.64 -20.93
CA GLN A 6 16.55 15.51 -20.41
C GLN A 6 17.45 15.93 -19.23
N GLN A 7 18.05 17.13 -19.28
CA GLN A 7 18.86 17.66 -18.17
C GLN A 7 18.04 17.88 -16.89
N THR A 8 16.79 18.38 -16.97
CA THR A 8 15.94 18.55 -15.77
C THR A 8 15.53 17.22 -15.14
N ARG A 9 15.25 16.18 -15.95
CA ARG A 9 14.91 14.83 -15.46
C ARG A 9 16.08 14.10 -14.80
N GLN A 10 17.30 14.27 -15.32
CA GLN A 10 18.51 13.67 -14.72
C GLN A 10 18.94 14.39 -13.44
N GLY A 11 18.77 15.72 -13.37
CA GLY A 11 19.03 16.51 -12.15
C GLY A 11 18.14 16.10 -10.98
N PHE A 12 16.84 15.92 -11.20
CA PHE A 12 15.90 15.63 -10.11
C PHE A 12 16.10 14.25 -9.47
N ARG A 13 16.33 13.19 -10.29
CA ARG A 13 16.58 11.82 -9.81
C ARG A 13 17.93 11.70 -9.08
N SER A 14 18.96 12.36 -9.60
CA SER A 14 20.29 12.32 -8.98
C SER A 14 20.33 13.11 -7.68
N GLU A 15 19.59 14.23 -7.59
CA GLU A 15 19.58 15.08 -6.41
C GLU A 15 18.73 14.51 -5.27
N THR A 16 17.54 13.94 -5.55
CA THR A 16 16.73 13.23 -4.55
C THR A 16 17.45 11.99 -4.00
N TRP A 17 18.11 11.20 -4.87
CA TRP A 17 18.92 10.06 -4.43
C TRP A 17 20.10 10.48 -3.55
N ARG A 18 20.77 11.58 -3.90
CA ARG A 18 21.88 12.13 -3.12
C ARG A 18 21.42 12.69 -1.78
N ARG A 19 20.23 13.31 -1.71
CA ARG A 19 19.60 13.78 -0.46
C ARG A 19 19.14 12.61 0.42
N PHE A 20 18.56 11.57 -0.17
CA PHE A 20 18.15 10.35 0.55
C PHE A 20 19.35 9.66 1.22
N LYS A 21 20.45 9.45 0.47
CA LYS A 21 21.69 8.87 1.03
C LYS A 21 22.34 9.72 2.13
N LYS A 22 22.06 11.03 2.17
CA LYS A 22 22.54 11.94 3.22
C LYS A 22 21.64 11.95 4.46
N SER A 23 20.40 11.47 4.36
CA SER A 23 19.49 11.36 5.50
C SER A 23 19.79 10.09 6.28
N ARG A 24 20.39 10.25 7.47
CA ARG A 24 20.69 9.12 8.38
C ARG A 24 19.43 8.34 8.76
N LEU A 25 18.31 9.04 8.95
CA LEU A 25 17.01 8.45 9.28
C LEU A 25 16.39 7.69 8.10
N GLY A 26 16.48 8.24 6.89
CA GLY A 26 15.95 7.57 5.70
C GLY A 26 16.70 6.28 5.38
N LEU A 27 18.03 6.31 5.55
CA LEU A 27 18.88 5.15 5.33
C LEU A 27 18.66 4.06 6.41
N SER A 28 18.54 4.43 7.68
CA SER A 28 18.29 3.46 8.76
C SER A 28 16.93 2.77 8.61
N ALA A 29 15.88 3.52 8.28
CA ALA A 29 14.56 2.96 8.01
C ALA A 29 14.58 2.00 6.81
N ALA A 30 15.27 2.36 5.73
CA ALA A 30 15.40 1.50 4.55
C ALA A 30 16.17 0.21 4.84
N ILE A 31 17.26 0.28 5.61
CA ILE A 31 18.02 -0.91 6.03
C ILE A 31 17.15 -1.82 6.89
N LEU A 32 16.41 -1.27 7.85
CA LEU A 32 15.51 -2.05 8.70
C LEU A 32 14.42 -2.75 7.88
N LEU A 33 13.74 -2.02 6.99
CA LEU A 33 12.73 -2.60 6.11
C LEU A 33 13.30 -3.69 5.21
N LEU A 34 14.52 -3.50 4.70
CA LEU A 34 15.20 -4.50 3.89
C LEU A 34 15.49 -5.77 4.70
N LEU A 35 16.01 -5.63 5.91
CA LEU A 35 16.28 -6.76 6.81
C LEU A 35 15.00 -7.52 7.18
N LEU A 36 13.93 -6.81 7.53
CA LEU A 36 12.63 -7.42 7.82
C LEU A 36 12.06 -8.15 6.60
N SER A 37 12.18 -7.55 5.42
CA SER A 37 11.71 -8.16 4.17
C SER A 37 12.50 -9.43 3.82
N ILE A 38 13.82 -9.39 3.99
CA ILE A 38 14.69 -10.57 3.76
C ILE A 38 14.35 -11.67 4.77
N ALA A 39 14.23 -11.35 6.07
CA ALA A 39 13.88 -12.30 7.11
C ALA A 39 12.51 -12.96 6.84
N ALA A 40 11.53 -12.17 6.40
CA ALA A 40 10.20 -12.64 6.04
C ALA A 40 10.20 -13.53 4.78
N ILE A 41 10.94 -13.18 3.73
CA ILE A 41 11.06 -13.99 2.52
C ILE A 41 11.78 -15.31 2.82
N LEU A 42 12.84 -15.26 3.63
CA LEU A 42 13.61 -16.41 4.05
C LEU A 42 12.96 -17.18 5.22
N ALA A 43 11.73 -16.83 5.62
CA ALA A 43 11.02 -17.53 6.70
C ALA A 43 10.99 -19.06 6.54
N PRO A 44 10.78 -19.64 5.34
CA PRO A 44 10.81 -21.10 5.17
C PRO A 44 12.15 -21.77 5.44
N VAL A 45 13.25 -21.01 5.37
CA VAL A 45 14.60 -21.52 5.61
C VAL A 45 15.04 -21.22 7.04
N LEU A 46 14.68 -20.04 7.55
CA LEU A 46 15.07 -19.57 8.87
C LEU A 46 14.25 -20.19 9.99
N ALA A 47 12.98 -20.53 9.74
CA ALA A 47 12.09 -21.18 10.70
C ALA A 47 11.84 -22.64 10.30
N PRO A 48 12.63 -23.59 10.83
CA PRO A 48 12.51 -25.01 10.48
C PRO A 48 11.26 -25.67 11.09
N LEU A 49 10.77 -25.15 12.22
CA LEU A 49 9.52 -25.58 12.84
C LEU A 49 8.36 -24.89 12.11
N GLY A 50 7.34 -25.65 11.69
CA GLY A 50 6.22 -25.08 10.94
C GLY A 50 5.42 -24.06 11.77
N PRO A 51 4.92 -22.95 11.19
CA PRO A 51 4.20 -21.90 11.93
C PRO A 51 2.83 -22.33 12.48
N THR A 52 2.26 -23.40 11.92
CA THR A 52 0.96 -23.97 12.31
C THR A 52 1.10 -25.32 13.01
N GLU A 53 2.32 -25.84 13.10
CA GLU A 53 2.61 -27.14 13.70
C GLU A 53 2.47 -27.02 15.22
N GLN A 54 1.66 -27.93 15.79
CA GLN A 54 1.45 -28.02 17.23
C GLN A 54 2.35 -29.11 17.78
N PHE A 55 3.23 -28.74 18.70
CA PHE A 55 4.16 -29.66 19.31
C PHE A 55 3.60 -30.14 20.65
N PHE A 56 3.55 -31.46 20.83
CA PHE A 56 3.09 -32.06 22.09
C PHE A 56 4.02 -31.69 23.26
N ASP A 57 5.31 -31.58 22.99
CA ASP A 57 6.33 -31.07 23.91
C ASP A 57 6.45 -29.55 23.88
N GLY A 58 5.47 -28.85 23.29
CA GLY A 58 5.41 -27.39 23.21
C GLY A 58 4.73 -26.72 24.40
N LEU A 59 4.22 -27.49 25.36
CA LEU A 59 3.57 -26.98 26.57
C LEU A 59 4.15 -27.67 27.81
N THR A 60 4.04 -27.01 28.96
CA THR A 60 4.30 -27.65 30.26
C THR A 60 3.25 -28.73 30.53
N LEU A 61 3.50 -29.58 31.53
CA LEU A 61 2.53 -30.59 32.00
C LEU A 61 1.19 -29.99 32.45
N GLU A 62 1.21 -28.72 32.86
CA GLU A 62 0.04 -27.94 33.27
C GLU A 62 -0.66 -27.27 32.07
N GLY A 63 -0.16 -27.45 30.85
CA GLY A 63 -0.69 -26.84 29.63
C GLY A 63 -0.26 -25.38 29.40
N ALA A 64 0.78 -24.90 30.10
CA ALA A 64 1.26 -23.54 29.93
C ALA A 64 2.29 -23.43 28.79
N PRO A 65 2.38 -22.28 28.10
CA PRO A 65 3.43 -22.03 27.10
C PRO A 65 4.83 -22.18 27.69
N LEU A 66 5.76 -22.69 26.89
CA LEU A 66 7.16 -22.81 27.26
C LEU A 66 7.89 -21.47 27.10
N PRO A 67 8.81 -21.13 28.02
CA PRO A 67 9.72 -20.01 27.83
C PRO A 67 10.71 -20.30 26.68
N PRO A 68 11.50 -19.30 26.23
CA PRO A 68 12.58 -19.51 25.27
C PRO A 68 13.52 -20.64 25.70
N ASP A 69 13.73 -21.61 24.81
CA ASP A 69 14.64 -22.72 25.01
C ASP A 69 15.45 -23.05 23.72
N GLY A 70 16.25 -24.11 23.76
CA GLY A 70 17.10 -24.50 22.63
C GLY A 70 16.34 -24.97 21.39
N LYS A 71 15.10 -25.46 21.54
CA LYS A 71 14.22 -25.92 20.46
C LYS A 71 13.31 -24.79 19.98
N PHE A 72 12.65 -24.12 20.91
CA PHE A 72 11.74 -22.98 20.73
C PHE A 72 12.47 -21.68 21.11
N TRP A 73 13.14 -21.07 20.15
CA TRP A 73 14.03 -19.92 20.40
C TRP A 73 13.36 -18.71 21.04
N LEU A 74 12.06 -18.52 20.79
CA LEU A 74 11.23 -17.48 21.41
C LEU A 74 10.17 -18.06 22.35
N GLY A 75 10.23 -19.36 22.65
CA GLY A 75 9.20 -20.09 23.37
C GLY A 75 8.02 -20.47 22.47
N THR A 76 6.93 -20.89 23.10
CA THR A 76 5.71 -21.35 22.40
C THR A 76 4.50 -20.47 22.68
N ASP A 77 3.44 -20.65 21.88
CA ASP A 77 2.13 -20.07 22.14
C ASP A 77 1.24 -20.97 23.03
N THR A 78 0.01 -20.53 23.30
CA THR A 78 -0.98 -21.28 24.10
C THR A 78 -1.46 -22.59 23.46
N LEU A 79 -1.01 -22.90 22.24
CA LEU A 79 -1.32 -24.12 21.50
C LEU A 79 -0.06 -24.97 21.28
N GLY A 80 1.06 -24.65 21.94
CA GLY A 80 2.32 -25.38 21.81
C GLY A 80 3.01 -25.19 20.44
N ARG A 81 2.74 -24.09 19.74
CA ARG A 81 3.36 -23.76 18.45
C ARG A 81 4.58 -22.88 18.65
N ASP A 82 5.61 -23.04 17.82
CA ASP A 82 6.84 -22.24 17.90
C ASP A 82 6.58 -20.75 17.61
N LEU A 83 6.88 -19.88 18.59
CA LEU A 83 6.63 -18.45 18.47
C LEU A 83 7.57 -17.79 17.44
N TYR A 84 8.81 -18.27 17.33
CA TYR A 84 9.79 -17.75 16.38
C TYR A 84 9.32 -17.92 14.92
N ALA A 85 8.91 -19.13 14.54
CA ALA A 85 8.32 -19.41 13.25
C ALA A 85 7.07 -18.57 12.98
N ARG A 86 6.18 -18.44 13.98
CA ARG A 86 4.95 -17.65 13.84
C ARG A 86 5.23 -16.16 13.59
N VAL A 87 6.22 -15.59 14.26
CA VAL A 87 6.63 -14.19 14.02
C VAL A 87 7.17 -14.03 12.60
N LEU A 88 8.01 -14.96 12.13
CA LEU A 88 8.66 -14.85 10.82
C LEU A 88 7.67 -15.03 9.66
N TYR A 89 6.82 -16.05 9.74
CA TYR A 89 5.74 -16.26 8.78
C TYR A 89 4.64 -15.20 8.89
N GLY A 90 4.39 -14.68 10.09
CA GLY A 90 3.51 -13.54 10.32
C GLY A 90 4.02 -12.29 9.63
N ALA A 91 5.31 -11.97 9.75
CA ALA A 91 5.94 -10.86 9.04
C ALA A 91 5.81 -11.00 7.52
N ARG A 92 6.04 -12.20 6.96
CA ARG A 92 5.83 -12.50 5.54
C ARG A 92 4.40 -12.23 5.10
N THR A 93 3.44 -12.74 5.85
CA THR A 93 2.02 -12.61 5.52
C THR A 93 1.57 -11.15 5.61
N SER A 94 1.96 -10.43 6.66
CA SER A 94 1.66 -9.02 6.85
C SER A 94 2.25 -8.15 5.73
N LEU A 95 3.48 -8.42 5.28
CA LEU A 95 4.09 -7.71 4.16
C LEU A 95 3.32 -7.93 2.86
N ILE A 96 2.95 -9.17 2.55
CA ILE A 96 2.19 -9.50 1.34
C ILE A 96 0.83 -8.79 1.36
N ILE A 97 0.08 -8.94 2.46
CA ILE A 97 -1.25 -8.32 2.60
C ILE A 97 -1.16 -6.80 2.51
N GLY A 98 -0.23 -6.19 3.25
CA GLY A 98 -0.04 -4.74 3.26
C GLY A 98 0.29 -4.19 1.88
N VAL A 99 1.23 -4.81 1.17
CA VAL A 99 1.63 -4.37 -0.19
C VAL A 99 0.48 -4.56 -1.17
N VAL A 100 -0.18 -5.73 -1.20
CA VAL A 100 -1.26 -6.00 -2.15
C VAL A 100 -2.46 -5.07 -1.90
N ALA A 101 -2.88 -4.94 -0.64
CA ALA A 101 -4.01 -4.08 -0.28
C ALA A 101 -3.73 -2.61 -0.61
N ASN A 102 -2.52 -2.12 -0.29
CA ASN A 102 -2.17 -0.73 -0.57
C ASN A 102 -2.05 -0.45 -2.07
N LEU A 103 -1.41 -1.35 -2.83
CA LEU A 103 -1.32 -1.21 -4.28
C LEU A 103 -2.71 -1.19 -4.93
N ALA A 104 -3.61 -2.09 -4.51
CA ALA A 104 -4.99 -2.08 -4.98
C ALA A 104 -5.69 -0.76 -4.64
N ALA A 105 -5.56 -0.26 -3.40
CA ALA A 105 -6.14 1.01 -2.97
C ALA A 105 -5.62 2.19 -3.81
N VAL A 106 -4.31 2.25 -4.04
CA VAL A 106 -3.67 3.30 -4.84
C VAL A 106 -4.13 3.26 -6.28
N VAL A 107 -4.17 2.08 -6.90
CA VAL A 107 -4.61 1.92 -8.29
C VAL A 107 -6.06 2.34 -8.45
N ILE A 108 -6.96 1.84 -7.60
CA ILE A 108 -8.39 2.16 -7.63
C ILE A 108 -8.59 3.66 -7.36
N GLY A 109 -8.01 4.16 -6.26
CA GLY A 109 -8.15 5.53 -5.82
C GLY A 109 -7.61 6.53 -6.84
N THR A 110 -6.40 6.30 -7.35
CA THR A 110 -5.80 7.15 -8.39
C THR A 110 -6.64 7.15 -9.66
N THR A 111 -7.10 5.99 -10.12
CA THR A 111 -7.90 5.88 -11.34
C THR A 111 -9.22 6.64 -11.20
N LEU A 112 -9.98 6.38 -10.14
CA LEU A 112 -11.28 7.02 -9.91
C LEU A 112 -11.13 8.52 -9.61
N GLY A 113 -10.14 8.91 -8.81
CA GLY A 113 -9.84 10.31 -8.51
C GLY A 113 -9.45 11.10 -9.76
N MET A 114 -8.59 10.55 -10.61
CA MET A 114 -8.23 11.20 -11.88
C MET A 114 -9.42 11.30 -12.82
N LEU A 115 -10.23 10.24 -12.97
CA LEU A 115 -11.43 10.28 -13.82
C LEU A 115 -12.41 11.34 -13.35
N ALA A 116 -12.71 11.36 -12.05
CA ALA A 116 -13.60 12.35 -11.45
C ALA A 116 -13.07 13.78 -11.61
N GLY A 117 -11.76 13.95 -11.40
CA GLY A 117 -11.08 15.24 -11.51
C GLY A 117 -11.06 15.74 -12.96
N PHE A 118 -10.73 14.87 -13.88
CA PHE A 118 -10.53 15.21 -15.28
C PHE A 118 -11.82 15.58 -15.99
N PHE A 119 -12.85 14.74 -15.88
CA PHE A 119 -14.12 14.96 -16.57
C PHE A 119 -14.99 16.00 -15.84
N GLY A 120 -14.92 16.05 -14.51
CA GLY A 120 -15.77 16.94 -13.72
C GLY A 120 -17.26 16.74 -13.98
N GLY A 121 -18.03 17.81 -13.77
CA GLY A 121 -19.47 17.83 -14.03
C GLY A 121 -20.21 16.71 -13.30
N TRP A 122 -21.11 16.03 -14.00
CA TRP A 122 -21.94 14.98 -13.41
C TRP A 122 -21.16 13.69 -13.14
N ILE A 123 -20.15 13.36 -13.96
CA ILE A 123 -19.29 12.18 -13.75
C ILE A 123 -18.46 12.35 -12.49
N GLY A 124 -17.80 13.52 -12.35
CA GLY A 124 -17.05 13.86 -11.14
C GLY A 124 -17.94 13.86 -9.90
N LEU A 125 -19.13 14.46 -10.01
CA LEU A 125 -20.10 14.45 -8.92
C LEU A 125 -20.53 13.02 -8.53
N ALA A 126 -20.87 12.17 -9.48
CA ALA A 126 -21.30 10.79 -9.21
C ALA A 126 -20.20 9.97 -8.51
N ILE A 127 -18.96 10.04 -9.00
CA ILE A 127 -17.83 9.33 -8.39
C ILE A 127 -17.56 9.85 -6.97
N MET A 128 -17.55 11.18 -6.78
CA MET A 128 -17.31 11.76 -5.46
C MET A 128 -18.47 11.47 -4.50
N ARG A 129 -19.73 11.43 -4.96
CA ARG A 129 -20.87 11.03 -4.14
C ARG A 129 -20.80 9.56 -3.71
N PHE A 130 -20.38 8.67 -4.61
CA PHE A 130 -20.14 7.28 -4.27
C PHE A 130 -18.99 7.15 -3.25
N THR A 131 -17.93 7.93 -3.43
CA THR A 131 -16.80 8.00 -2.49
C THR A 131 -17.26 8.48 -1.11
N ASP A 132 -18.10 9.52 -1.04
CA ASP A 132 -18.68 10.03 0.20
C ASP A 132 -19.57 8.99 0.90
N LEU A 133 -20.35 8.24 0.13
CA LEU A 133 -21.17 7.13 0.66
C LEU A 133 -20.31 6.04 1.29
N MET A 134 -19.19 5.67 0.65
CA MET A 134 -18.27 4.66 1.16
C MET A 134 -17.62 5.09 2.49
N MET A 135 -17.33 6.37 2.69
CA MET A 135 -16.81 6.88 3.98
C MET A 135 -17.80 6.74 5.12
N ALA A 136 -19.11 6.71 4.84
CA ALA A 136 -20.14 6.54 5.86
C ALA A 136 -20.20 5.11 6.41
N PHE A 137 -19.65 4.12 5.68
CA PHE A 137 -19.63 2.72 6.12
C PHE A 137 -18.48 2.46 7.11
N PRO A 138 -18.77 1.98 8.34
CA PRO A 138 -17.71 1.60 9.26
C PRO A 138 -16.91 0.39 8.73
N ALA A 139 -15.59 0.54 8.63
CA ALA A 139 -14.69 -0.48 8.10
C ALA A 139 -14.84 -1.84 8.80
N LEU A 140 -15.03 -1.84 10.11
CA LEU A 140 -15.23 -3.06 10.90
C LEU A 140 -16.54 -3.77 10.51
N LEU A 141 -17.62 -3.02 10.27
CA LEU A 141 -18.90 -3.60 9.85
C LEU A 141 -18.78 -4.22 8.46
N LEU A 142 -18.06 -3.57 7.54
CA LEU A 142 -17.77 -4.13 6.22
C LEU A 142 -16.94 -5.42 6.34
N ALA A 143 -15.94 -5.44 7.22
CA ALA A 143 -15.09 -6.60 7.46
C ALA A 143 -15.88 -7.82 7.95
N ILE A 144 -16.71 -7.64 8.98
CA ILE A 144 -17.50 -8.74 9.54
C ILE A 144 -18.57 -9.21 8.55
N ALA A 145 -19.19 -8.31 7.78
CA ALA A 145 -20.19 -8.68 6.79
C ALA A 145 -19.58 -9.50 5.65
N LEU A 146 -18.43 -9.07 5.11
CA LEU A 146 -17.74 -9.82 4.06
C LEU A 146 -17.21 -11.16 4.58
N ALA A 147 -16.67 -11.20 5.81
CA ALA A 147 -16.24 -12.45 6.44
C ALA A 147 -17.41 -13.43 6.68
N ALA A 148 -18.60 -12.93 7.01
CA ALA A 148 -19.78 -13.76 7.20
C ALA A 148 -20.33 -14.35 5.88
N ILE A 149 -20.22 -13.62 4.76
CA ILE A 149 -20.72 -14.06 3.45
C ILE A 149 -19.72 -14.99 2.74
N ILE A 150 -18.44 -14.60 2.69
CA ILE A 150 -17.41 -15.28 1.89
C ILE A 150 -16.60 -16.28 2.74
N GLY A 151 -16.57 -16.10 4.07
CA GLY A 151 -15.79 -16.89 5.01
C GLY A 151 -14.47 -16.22 5.40
N PRO A 152 -14.05 -16.27 6.68
CA PRO A 152 -12.90 -15.50 7.16
C PRO A 152 -11.60 -15.93 6.48
N SER A 153 -10.90 -14.96 5.88
CA SER A 153 -9.57 -15.18 5.30
C SER A 153 -8.73 -13.91 5.32
N LEU A 154 -7.41 -14.09 5.25
CA LEU A 154 -6.44 -13.01 5.10
C LEU A 154 -6.66 -12.16 3.85
N TRP A 155 -7.22 -12.76 2.78
CA TRP A 155 -7.56 -12.06 1.55
C TRP A 155 -8.77 -11.14 1.73
N ILE A 156 -9.74 -11.49 2.58
CA ILE A 156 -10.84 -10.57 2.92
C ILE A 156 -10.30 -9.36 3.69
N VAL A 157 -9.36 -9.56 4.61
CA VAL A 157 -8.71 -8.46 5.30
C VAL A 157 -8.02 -7.53 4.31
N ALA A 158 -7.26 -8.07 3.36
CA ALA A 158 -6.63 -7.29 2.28
C ALA A 158 -7.65 -6.51 1.45
N LEU A 159 -8.76 -7.15 1.06
CA LEU A 159 -9.85 -6.55 0.29
C LEU A 159 -10.50 -5.40 1.05
N VAL A 160 -10.82 -5.59 2.33
CA VAL A 160 -11.44 -4.55 3.17
C VAL A 160 -10.51 -3.34 3.30
N ILE A 161 -9.22 -3.57 3.58
CA ILE A 161 -8.23 -2.49 3.64
C ILE A 161 -8.20 -1.73 2.32
N ALA A 162 -8.16 -2.44 1.19
CA ALA A 162 -8.17 -1.82 -0.13
C ALA A 162 -9.43 -0.98 -0.36
N LEU A 163 -10.61 -1.52 -0.03
CA LEU A 163 -11.94 -0.91 -0.18
C LEU A 163 -12.18 0.30 0.73
N VAL A 164 -11.45 0.41 1.83
CA VAL A 164 -11.55 1.57 2.73
C VAL A 164 -10.54 2.65 2.32
N ASN A 165 -9.30 2.25 2.03
CA ASN A 165 -8.21 3.20 1.82
C ASN A 165 -8.27 3.90 0.46
N TRP A 166 -8.82 3.27 -0.59
CA TRP A 166 -8.90 3.88 -1.92
C TRP A 166 -9.68 5.20 -1.93
N VAL A 167 -10.64 5.37 -1.02
CA VAL A 167 -11.51 6.54 -0.92
C VAL A 167 -10.70 7.80 -0.62
N GLN A 168 -9.80 7.76 0.37
CA GLN A 168 -8.98 8.91 0.72
C GLN A 168 -8.04 9.29 -0.42
N ILE A 169 -7.44 8.28 -1.05
CA ILE A 169 -6.55 8.45 -2.21
C ILE A 169 -7.32 9.09 -3.36
N ALA A 170 -8.52 8.60 -3.68
CA ALA A 170 -9.38 9.14 -4.72
C ALA A 170 -9.69 10.61 -4.51
N ARG A 171 -10.00 11.01 -3.27
CA ARG A 171 -10.33 12.40 -2.95
C ARG A 171 -9.13 13.34 -3.11
N VAL A 172 -7.95 12.92 -2.66
CA VAL A 172 -6.72 13.73 -2.83
C VAL A 172 -6.34 13.83 -4.30
N VAL A 173 -6.38 12.71 -5.03
CA VAL A 173 -6.08 12.70 -6.47
C VAL A 173 -7.12 13.52 -7.24
N TYR A 174 -8.39 13.48 -6.85
CA TYR A 174 -9.45 14.32 -7.42
C TYR A 174 -9.14 15.80 -7.28
N THR A 175 -8.85 16.28 -6.08
CA THR A 175 -8.62 17.72 -5.85
C THR A 175 -7.39 18.21 -6.60
N GLN A 176 -6.31 17.43 -6.61
CA GLN A 176 -5.12 17.76 -7.38
C GLN A 176 -5.37 17.73 -8.89
N THR A 177 -6.12 16.73 -9.38
CA THR A 177 -6.46 16.64 -10.80
C THR A 177 -7.33 17.82 -11.24
N ARG A 178 -8.35 18.20 -10.46
CA ARG A 178 -9.16 19.40 -10.74
C ARG A 178 -8.29 20.65 -10.83
N ALA A 179 -7.42 20.86 -9.85
CA ALA A 179 -6.53 22.01 -9.81
C ALA A 179 -5.52 22.04 -10.97
N LEU A 180 -5.13 20.88 -11.52
CA LEU A 180 -4.25 20.79 -12.69
C LEU A 180 -5.01 21.09 -13.99
N VAL A 181 -6.23 20.58 -14.13
CA VAL A 181 -7.05 20.78 -15.35
C VAL A 181 -7.39 22.24 -15.59
N GLU A 182 -7.55 23.03 -14.52
CA GLU A 182 -7.84 24.47 -14.55
C GLU A 182 -6.60 25.35 -14.80
N ARG A 183 -5.43 24.76 -15.10
CA ARG A 183 -4.21 25.54 -15.39
C ARG A 183 -4.18 26.03 -16.83
N GLU A 184 -3.71 27.27 -17.02
CA GLU A 184 -3.57 27.93 -18.33
C GLU A 184 -2.79 27.10 -19.35
N TYR A 185 -1.74 26.37 -18.94
CA TYR A 185 -0.97 25.54 -19.87
C TYR A 185 -1.75 24.32 -20.39
N ILE A 186 -2.73 23.81 -19.64
CA ILE A 186 -3.64 22.76 -20.08
C ILE A 186 -4.65 23.33 -21.08
N GLU A 187 -5.20 24.52 -20.81
CA GLU A 187 -6.09 25.21 -21.74
C GLU A 187 -5.39 25.51 -23.08
N ALA A 188 -4.15 26.02 -23.03
CA ALA A 188 -3.32 26.24 -24.21
C ALA A 188 -3.07 24.93 -24.98
N ALA A 189 -2.73 23.83 -24.28
CA ALA A 189 -2.55 22.53 -24.92
C ALA A 189 -3.83 22.03 -25.62
N ARG A 190 -5.00 22.27 -25.03
CA ARG A 190 -6.31 21.94 -25.65
C ARG A 190 -6.60 22.82 -26.87
N ALA A 191 -6.30 24.11 -26.80
CA ALA A 191 -6.44 25.04 -27.94
C ALA A 191 -5.54 24.65 -29.13
N LEU A 192 -4.37 24.05 -28.85
CA LEU A 192 -3.48 23.46 -29.86
C LEU A 192 -3.92 22.07 -30.36
N GLY A 193 -5.10 21.59 -29.97
CA GLY A 193 -5.67 20.32 -30.43
C GLY A 193 -5.15 19.08 -29.70
N ALA A 194 -4.55 19.22 -28.51
CA ALA A 194 -4.14 18.04 -27.73
C ALA A 194 -5.37 17.24 -27.28
N GLY A 195 -5.41 15.96 -27.68
CA GLY A 195 -6.45 15.03 -27.23
C GLY A 195 -6.39 14.74 -25.73
N TRP A 196 -7.53 14.35 -25.16
CA TRP A 196 -7.70 14.07 -23.74
C TRP A 196 -6.70 13.07 -23.18
N GLY A 197 -6.47 11.94 -23.87
CA GLY A 197 -5.50 10.93 -23.43
C GLY A 197 -4.06 11.46 -23.37
N ARG A 198 -3.68 12.34 -24.30
CA ARG A 198 -2.36 13.00 -24.29
C ARG A 198 -2.22 13.93 -23.09
N ILE A 199 -3.27 14.69 -22.76
CA ILE A 199 -3.28 15.58 -21.59
C ILE A 199 -3.12 14.78 -20.30
N VAL A 200 -3.89 13.71 -20.14
CA VAL A 200 -3.83 12.85 -18.95
C VAL A 200 -2.44 12.22 -18.82
N ALA A 201 -1.93 11.56 -19.86
CA ALA A 201 -0.69 10.81 -19.79
C ALA A 201 0.57 11.69 -19.73
N SER A 202 0.56 12.85 -20.40
CA SER A 202 1.76 13.70 -20.54
C SER A 202 1.81 14.85 -19.54
N HIS A 203 0.66 15.29 -19.02
CA HIS A 203 0.59 16.44 -18.12
C HIS A 203 0.05 16.04 -16.75
N ILE A 204 -1.14 15.46 -16.66
CA ILE A 204 -1.79 15.24 -15.36
C ILE A 204 -1.10 14.12 -14.58
N PHE A 205 -1.02 12.91 -15.13
CA PHE A 205 -0.46 11.75 -14.44
C PHE A 205 0.98 11.99 -13.93
N PRO A 206 1.92 12.53 -14.75
CA PRO A 206 3.28 12.83 -14.27
C PRO A 206 3.34 13.83 -13.11
N HIS A 207 2.41 14.79 -13.04
CA HIS A 207 2.34 15.74 -11.92
C HIS A 207 1.79 15.11 -10.63
N LEU A 208 0.96 14.06 -10.76
CA LEU A 208 0.39 13.35 -9.63
C LEU A 208 1.33 12.26 -9.07
N VAL A 209 2.31 11.79 -9.84
CA VAL A 209 3.25 10.73 -9.41
C VAL A 209 3.86 10.99 -8.02
N PRO A 210 4.35 12.20 -7.65
CA PRO A 210 4.87 12.43 -6.31
C PRO A 210 3.83 12.19 -5.21
N THR A 211 2.58 12.62 -5.42
CA THR A 211 1.50 12.38 -4.46
C THR A 211 1.08 10.91 -4.43
N ILE A 212 0.96 10.26 -5.58
CA ILE A 212 0.65 8.83 -5.68
C ILE A 212 1.72 8.01 -4.93
N LEU A 213 3.00 8.37 -5.06
CA LEU A 213 4.10 7.71 -4.36
C LEU A 213 3.99 7.87 -2.84
N VAL A 214 3.60 9.04 -2.34
CA VAL A 214 3.40 9.27 -0.89
C VAL A 214 2.25 8.43 -0.34
N TRP A 215 1.16 8.31 -1.09
CA TRP A 215 0.03 7.45 -0.68
C TRP A 215 0.30 5.96 -0.91
N GLY A 216 1.29 5.61 -1.74
CA GLY A 216 1.68 4.25 -2.04
C GLY A 216 2.72 3.63 -1.11
N THR A 217 3.19 4.38 -0.11
CA THR A 217 4.15 3.94 0.91
C THR A 217 3.52 3.93 2.29
#